data_AF-A0A136KQV6-F1
#
_entry.id   AF-A0A136KQV6-F1
#
_cell.length_a   1.000
_cell.length_b   1.000
_cell.length_c   1.000
_cell.angle_alpha   90.00
_cell.angle_beta   90.00
_cell.angle_gamma   90.00
#
_symmetry.space_group_name_H-M   'P 1'
#
loop_
_entity.id
_entity.type
_entity.pdbx_description
1 polymer ?
#
loop_
_entity_poly.entity_id
_entity_poly.type
_entity_poly.pdbx_seq_one_letter_code
_entity_poly.pdbx_strand_id
1 'polypeptide(L)'
;MRSAFTLLEVLIVTAIVGLIAAISYPVILSAKRGASQAACISNLRQIGTAIRLYQESWGRVEYGVPWEMGLPENLGVAMNGVYLQCRGNNPKGSFYAQNFPNADSLQGMIDEWTRYVRDVGPGAIIYFDENHQSNWPKSYQFENWKIIGLRLDGSVIVRTRLGFPRYYRWWHDR
;
A
#
# COMPACT_ATOMS: atom_id res chain seq x y z
N MET A 1 48.49 -24.77 -32.29
CA MET A 1 48.86 -24.61 -30.87
C MET A 1 47.66 -24.05 -30.14
N ARG A 2 47.13 -24.73 -29.12
CA ARG A 2 46.00 -24.21 -28.32
C ARG A 2 46.57 -23.32 -27.21
N SER A 3 46.14 -22.05 -27.18
CA SER A 3 46.41 -21.14 -26.07
C SER A 3 45.70 -21.66 -24.82
N ALA A 4 46.46 -22.01 -23.79
CA ALA A 4 45.91 -22.34 -22.48
C ALA A 4 45.72 -21.04 -21.69
N PHE A 5 44.54 -20.87 -21.10
CA PHE A 5 44.22 -19.73 -20.25
C PHE A 5 45.11 -19.74 -19.01
N THR A 6 45.68 -18.60 -18.63
CA THR A 6 46.45 -18.51 -17.40
C THR A 6 45.52 -18.33 -16.19
N LEU A 7 45.89 -18.89 -15.03
CA LEU A 7 45.16 -18.69 -13.78
C LEU A 7 45.03 -17.21 -13.42
N LEU A 8 46.06 -16.42 -13.73
CA LEU A 8 46.10 -14.99 -13.48
C LEU A 8 45.03 -14.23 -14.28
N GLU A 9 44.85 -14.57 -15.57
CA GLU A 9 43.82 -13.95 -16.41
C GLU A 9 42.41 -14.20 -15.87
N VAL A 10 42.10 -15.40 -15.39
CA VAL A 10 40.79 -15.68 -14.78
C VAL A 10 40.63 -14.97 -13.44
N LEU A 11 41.70 -14.88 -12.65
CA LEU A 11 41.69 -14.25 -11.33
C LEU A 11 41.45 -12.74 -11.41
N ILE A 12 42.16 -12.03 -12.29
CA ILE A 12 41.99 -10.57 -12.43
C ILE A 12 40.59 -10.24 -12.99
N VAL A 13 40.08 -11.04 -13.92
CA VAL A 13 38.76 -10.83 -14.52
C VAL A 13 37.66 -11.02 -13.48
N THR A 14 37.72 -12.10 -12.69
CA THR A 14 36.71 -12.34 -11.64
C THR A 14 36.79 -11.29 -10.53
N ALA A 15 37.98 -10.78 -10.20
CA ALA A 15 38.15 -9.67 -9.26
C ALA A 15 37.49 -8.37 -9.77
N ILE A 16 37.68 -8.01 -11.04
CA ILE A 16 37.08 -6.81 -11.64
C ILE A 16 35.55 -6.96 -11.74
N VAL A 17 35.05 -8.11 -12.20
CA VAL A 17 33.59 -8.37 -12.27
C VAL A 17 32.95 -8.33 -10.88
N GLY A 18 33.61 -8.90 -9.87
CA GLY A 18 33.15 -8.86 -8.48
C GLY A 18 33.05 -7.44 -7.93
N LEU A 19 34.02 -6.58 -8.21
CA LEU A 19 34.01 -5.17 -7.81
C LEU A 19 32.82 -4.41 -8.44
N ILE A 20 32.60 -4.57 -9.75
CA ILE A 20 31.50 -3.91 -10.46
C ILE A 20 30.14 -4.40 -9.94
N ALA A 21 30.00 -5.71 -9.71
CA ALA A 21 28.79 -6.31 -9.16
C ALA A 21 28.48 -5.78 -7.74
N ALA A 22 29.51 -5.63 -6.89
CA ALA A 22 29.37 -5.10 -5.54
C ALA A 22 28.78 -3.68 -5.51
N ILE A 23 29.19 -2.82 -6.44
CA ILE A 23 28.68 -1.44 -6.56
C ILE A 23 27.26 -1.43 -7.16
N SER A 24 26.98 -2.33 -8.11
CA SER A 24 25.70 -2.37 -8.82
C SER A 24 24.55 -2.95 -7.99
N TYR A 25 24.83 -3.92 -7.13
CA TYR A 25 23.82 -4.61 -6.33
C TYR A 25 22.93 -3.70 -5.46
N PRO A 26 23.46 -2.76 -4.64
CA PRO A 26 22.62 -1.88 -3.81
C PRO A 26 21.72 -0.95 -4.63
N VAL A 27 22.18 -0.52 -5.81
CA VAL A 27 21.40 0.34 -6.72
C VAL A 27 20.22 -0.43 -7.29
N ILE A 28 20.44 -1.66 -7.75
CA ILE A 28 19.39 -2.53 -8.31
C ILE A 28 18.30 -2.83 -7.27
N LEU A 29 18.70 -3.08 -6.00
CA LEU A 29 17.74 -3.30 -4.91
C LEU A 29 16.85 -2.08 -4.67
N SER A 30 17.43 -0.88 -4.70
CA SER A 30 16.70 0.37 -4.50
C SER A 30 15.75 0.64 -5.67
N ALA A 31 16.21 0.45 -6.91
CA ALA A 31 15.39 0.54 -8.12
C ALA A 31 14.21 -0.44 -8.10
N LYS A 32 14.43 -1.71 -7.69
CA LYS A 32 13.35 -2.70 -7.58
C LYS A 32 12.29 -2.29 -6.57
N ARG A 33 12.68 -1.71 -5.43
CA ARG A 33 11.73 -1.16 -4.44
C ARG A 33 10.93 0.00 -5.04
N GLY A 34 11.58 0.91 -5.75
CA GLY A 34 10.92 2.03 -6.44
C GLY A 34 9.92 1.56 -7.51
N ALA A 35 10.27 0.57 -8.32
CA ALA A 35 9.39 -0.02 -9.32
C ALA A 35 8.16 -0.70 -8.69
N SER A 36 8.36 -1.43 -7.59
CA SER A 36 7.26 -2.08 -6.84
C SER A 36 6.30 -1.02 -6.27
N GLN A 37 6.84 0.10 -5.77
CA GLN A 37 6.05 1.24 -5.34
C GLN A 37 5.25 1.90 -6.46
N ALA A 38 5.86 2.12 -7.63
CA ALA A 38 5.16 2.67 -8.78
C ALA A 38 3.99 1.77 -9.23
N ALA A 39 4.18 0.45 -9.24
CA ALA A 39 3.14 -0.51 -9.56
C ALA A 39 1.97 -0.45 -8.56
N CYS A 40 2.28 -0.36 -7.26
CA CYS A 40 1.28 -0.22 -6.20
C CYS A 40 0.40 1.02 -6.38
N ILE A 41 1.03 2.17 -6.64
CA ILE A 41 0.34 3.44 -6.89
C ILE A 41 -0.54 3.34 -8.14
N SER A 42 -0.04 2.71 -9.21
CA SER A 42 -0.82 2.49 -10.44
C SER A 42 -2.06 1.66 -10.19
N ASN A 43 -1.93 0.55 -9.45
CA ASN A 43 -3.06 -0.32 -9.12
C ASN A 43 -4.10 0.41 -8.26
N LEU A 44 -3.66 1.19 -7.27
CA LEU A 44 -4.58 2.01 -6.46
C LEU A 44 -5.32 3.06 -7.28
N ARG A 45 -4.65 3.70 -8.25
CA ARG A 45 -5.30 4.63 -9.17
C ARG A 45 -6.36 3.93 -10.02
N GLN A 46 -6.09 2.70 -10.48
CA GLN A 46 -7.08 1.90 -11.22
C GLN A 46 -8.29 1.56 -10.35
N ILE A 47 -8.09 1.16 -9.09
CA ILE A 47 -9.19 0.93 -8.13
C ILE A 47 -9.98 2.21 -7.89
N GLY A 48 -9.31 3.33 -7.59
CA GLY A 48 -9.97 4.62 -7.35
C GLY A 48 -10.78 5.08 -8.55
N THR A 49 -10.26 4.87 -9.76
CA THR A 49 -10.98 5.13 -11.01
C THR A 49 -12.21 4.23 -11.13
N ALA A 50 -12.08 2.93 -10.85
CA ALA A 50 -13.21 2.00 -10.89
C ALA A 50 -14.33 2.37 -9.90
N ILE A 51 -13.95 2.75 -8.67
CA ILE A 51 -14.91 3.23 -7.65
C ILE A 51 -15.61 4.49 -8.14
N ARG A 52 -14.87 5.45 -8.69
CA ARG A 52 -15.45 6.69 -9.19
C ARG A 52 -16.38 6.46 -10.38
N LEU A 53 -15.99 5.63 -11.34
CA LEU A 53 -16.85 5.25 -12.48
C LEU A 53 -18.13 4.56 -12.01
N TYR A 54 -18.04 3.71 -10.99
CA TYR A 54 -19.20 3.08 -10.37
C TYR A 54 -20.13 4.14 -9.75
N GLN A 55 -19.59 5.07 -8.96
CA GLN A 55 -20.37 6.16 -8.36
C GLN A 55 -21.09 7.03 -9.40
N GLU A 56 -20.36 7.44 -10.45
CA GLU A 56 -20.91 8.24 -11.55
C GLU A 56 -22.04 7.49 -12.28
N SER A 57 -21.90 6.18 -12.47
CA SER A 57 -22.91 5.34 -13.15
C SER A 57 -24.17 5.08 -12.30
N TRP A 58 -24.01 4.96 -10.97
CA TRP A 58 -25.10 4.65 -10.04
C TRP A 58 -25.74 5.88 -9.38
N GLY A 59 -25.32 7.09 -9.77
CA GLY A 59 -25.98 8.35 -9.40
C GLY A 59 -25.80 8.78 -7.94
N ARG A 60 -24.96 8.09 -7.15
CA ARG A 60 -24.64 8.49 -5.78
C ARG A 60 -23.45 9.45 -5.80
N VAL A 61 -23.76 10.75 -5.87
CA VAL A 61 -22.77 11.84 -5.83
C VAL A 61 -22.26 12.07 -4.40
N GLU A 62 -22.97 11.55 -3.40
CA GLU A 62 -22.58 11.58 -1.99
C GLU A 62 -21.96 10.24 -1.58
N TYR A 63 -20.87 10.29 -0.82
CA TYR A 63 -20.20 9.12 -0.26
C TYR A 63 -21.10 8.52 0.84
N GLY A 64 -21.96 7.56 0.45
CA GLY A 64 -22.89 6.88 1.35
C GLY A 64 -22.22 5.84 2.26
N VAL A 65 -23.05 4.96 2.83
CA VAL A 65 -22.57 3.81 3.61
C VAL A 65 -21.84 2.80 2.70
N PRO A 66 -20.95 1.93 3.22
CA PRO A 66 -20.01 1.18 2.38
C PRO A 66 -20.66 0.39 1.23
N TRP A 67 -21.75 -0.34 1.46
CA TRP A 67 -22.43 -1.12 0.41
C TRP A 67 -23.05 -0.23 -0.67
N GLU A 68 -23.42 1.00 -0.33
CA GLU A 68 -23.93 1.95 -1.32
C GLU A 68 -22.87 2.39 -2.32
N MET A 69 -21.61 2.33 -1.89
CA MET A 69 -20.43 2.61 -2.69
C MET A 69 -19.84 1.33 -3.32
N GLY A 70 -20.48 0.18 -3.16
CA GLY A 70 -19.96 -1.11 -3.60
C GLY A 70 -18.78 -1.64 -2.77
N LEU A 71 -18.55 -1.08 -1.58
CA LEU A 71 -17.54 -1.54 -0.63
C LEU A 71 -18.12 -2.65 0.27
N PRO A 72 -17.31 -3.63 0.72
CA PRO A 72 -17.78 -4.70 1.60
C PRO A 72 -18.34 -4.15 2.92
N GLU A 73 -19.49 -4.68 3.35
CA GLU A 73 -20.16 -4.31 4.61
C GLU A 73 -19.28 -4.55 5.84
N ASN A 74 -18.51 -5.64 5.82
CA ASN A 74 -17.49 -5.92 6.83
C ASN A 74 -16.12 -5.58 6.26
N LEU A 75 -15.45 -4.59 6.85
CA LEU A 75 -14.08 -4.20 6.49
C LEU A 75 -13.09 -5.39 6.59
N GLY A 76 -13.40 -6.40 7.41
CA GLY A 76 -12.67 -7.67 7.48
C GLY A 76 -12.82 -8.57 6.23
N VAL A 77 -13.87 -8.40 5.42
CA VAL A 77 -14.00 -9.05 4.10
C VAL A 77 -13.14 -8.33 3.06
N ALA A 78 -13.02 -7.00 3.15
CA ALA A 78 -12.10 -6.22 2.32
C ALA A 78 -10.63 -6.60 2.57
N MET A 79 -10.28 -6.87 3.84
CA MET A 79 -8.96 -7.37 4.26
C MET A 79 -8.60 -8.74 3.67
N ASN A 80 -9.59 -9.51 3.17
CA ASN A 80 -9.39 -10.83 2.57
C ASN A 80 -9.51 -10.84 1.04
N GLY A 81 -9.91 -9.72 0.41
CA GLY A 81 -10.53 -9.76 -0.94
C GLY A 81 -9.83 -9.03 -2.08
N VAL A 82 -8.92 -8.07 -1.85
CA VAL A 82 -8.20 -7.40 -2.94
C VAL A 82 -6.72 -7.27 -2.59
N TYR A 83 -5.96 -8.32 -2.90
CA TYR A 83 -4.52 -8.29 -2.82
C TYR A 83 -3.96 -7.61 -4.08
N LEU A 84 -3.67 -6.30 -4.03
CA LEU A 84 -2.81 -5.72 -5.07
C LEU A 84 -1.37 -6.09 -4.74
N GLN A 85 -0.68 -6.70 -5.70
CA GLN A 85 0.72 -7.09 -5.52
C GLN A 85 1.62 -5.85 -5.59
N CYS A 86 1.79 -5.19 -4.44
CA CYS A 86 2.74 -4.09 -4.29
C CYS A 86 4.18 -4.57 -4.05
N ARG A 87 4.39 -5.89 -3.83
CA ARG A 87 5.70 -6.55 -3.66
C ARG A 87 5.62 -7.98 -4.23
N GLY A 88 6.69 -8.44 -4.91
CA GLY A 88 6.71 -9.72 -5.63
C GLY A 88 6.39 -10.97 -4.78
N ASN A 89 5.92 -12.02 -5.47
CA ASN A 89 5.60 -13.43 -5.11
C ASN A 89 4.95 -13.76 -3.74
N ASN A 90 4.76 -12.83 -2.82
CA ASN A 90 4.01 -13.08 -1.60
C ASN A 90 2.60 -12.51 -1.75
N PRO A 91 1.57 -13.35 -1.96
CA PRO A 91 0.20 -12.89 -2.22
C PRO A 91 -0.44 -12.16 -1.03
N LYS A 92 0.21 -12.08 0.13
CA LYS A 92 -0.24 -11.34 1.33
C LYS A 92 -0.04 -9.82 1.22
N GLY A 93 -0.29 -9.23 0.07
CA GLY A 93 -0.35 -7.78 -0.12
C GLY A 93 -1.66 -7.24 0.44
N SER A 94 -1.82 -7.27 1.76
CA SER A 94 -3.08 -6.94 2.42
C SER A 94 -3.33 -5.44 2.32
N PHE A 95 -4.22 -5.03 1.41
CA PHE A 95 -4.87 -3.74 1.54
C PHE A 95 -5.85 -3.84 2.69
N TYR A 96 -5.67 -2.96 3.66
CA TYR A 96 -6.62 -2.81 4.75
C TYR A 96 -7.59 -1.72 4.35
N ALA A 97 -8.86 -1.98 4.59
CA ALA A 97 -9.81 -0.91 4.66
C ALA A 97 -9.68 -0.22 6.03
N GLN A 98 -10.05 1.06 6.12
CA GLN A 98 -9.94 1.79 7.37
C GLN A 98 -10.75 1.11 8.47
N ASN A 99 -10.07 0.55 9.46
CA ASN A 99 -10.69 -0.11 10.59
C ASN A 99 -11.20 0.95 11.57
N PHE A 100 -12.44 0.81 12.04
CA PHE A 100 -13.00 1.61 13.13
C PHE A 100 -12.89 0.81 14.43
N PRO A 101 -11.82 1.00 15.21
CA PRO A 101 -11.49 0.14 16.35
C PRO A 101 -12.52 0.16 17.49
N ASN A 102 -13.49 1.09 17.46
CA ASN A 102 -14.52 1.25 18.49
C ASN A 102 -15.88 0.67 18.09
N ALA A 103 -15.94 -0.13 17.02
CA ALA A 103 -17.18 -0.69 16.50
C ALA A 103 -17.27 -2.20 16.81
N ASP A 104 -18.04 -2.55 17.84
CA ASP A 104 -18.24 -3.94 18.27
C ASP A 104 -19.29 -4.70 17.44
N SER A 105 -19.94 -4.01 16.49
CA SER A 105 -20.97 -4.58 15.62
C SER A 105 -20.87 -4.04 14.20
N LEU A 106 -21.47 -4.75 13.24
CA LEU A 106 -21.58 -4.30 11.86
C LEU A 106 -22.20 -2.91 11.78
N GLN A 107 -23.33 -2.68 12.44
CA GLN A 107 -23.98 -1.37 12.47
C GLN A 107 -23.07 -0.29 13.07
N GLY A 108 -22.33 -0.59 14.14
CA GLY A 108 -21.37 0.34 14.71
C GLY A 108 -20.27 0.75 13.73
N MET A 109 -19.77 -0.19 12.90
CA MET A 109 -18.76 0.12 11.88
C MET A 109 -19.32 1.03 10.79
N ILE A 110 -20.58 0.80 10.42
CA ILE A 110 -21.30 1.59 9.43
C ILE A 110 -21.53 3.01 9.94
N ASP A 111 -21.96 3.15 11.19
CA ASP A 111 -22.21 4.43 11.82
C ASP A 111 -20.91 5.24 11.96
N GLU A 112 -19.81 4.59 12.38
CA GLU A 112 -18.47 5.21 12.44
C GLU A 112 -17.97 5.61 11.04
N TRP A 113 -18.12 4.75 10.02
CA TRP A 113 -17.78 5.10 8.64
C TRP A 113 -18.58 6.31 8.15
N THR A 114 -19.89 6.31 8.35
CA THR A 114 -20.76 7.41 7.92
C THR A 114 -20.37 8.73 8.59
N ARG A 115 -20.08 8.69 9.90
CA ARG A 115 -19.56 9.85 10.64
C ARG A 115 -18.23 10.31 10.06
N TYR A 116 -17.30 9.39 9.86
CA TYR A 116 -15.97 9.67 9.31
C TYR A 116 -16.04 10.35 7.94
N VAL A 117 -16.84 9.80 7.03
CA VAL A 117 -17.02 10.32 5.67
C VAL A 117 -17.70 11.68 5.70
N ARG A 118 -18.66 11.91 6.60
CA ARG A 118 -19.26 13.24 6.77
C ARG A 118 -18.25 14.27 7.29
N ASP A 119 -17.37 13.88 8.20
CA ASP A 119 -16.44 14.79 8.85
C ASP A 119 -15.22 15.13 7.95
N VAL A 120 -14.75 14.18 7.14
CA VAL A 120 -13.58 14.34 6.25
C VAL A 120 -13.96 14.59 4.79
N GLY A 121 -15.13 14.14 4.38
CA GLY A 121 -15.63 14.22 3.01
C GLY A 121 -14.71 13.50 2.01
N PRO A 122 -14.35 14.12 0.87
CA PRO A 122 -13.56 13.48 -0.19
C PRO A 122 -12.15 13.04 0.25
N GLY A 123 -11.65 13.57 1.37
CA GLY A 123 -10.34 13.19 1.91
C GLY A 123 -10.31 11.86 2.66
N ALA A 124 -11.46 11.21 2.88
CA ALA A 124 -11.52 9.98 3.67
C ALA A 124 -10.79 8.83 2.96
N ILE A 125 -10.16 7.96 3.76
CA ILE A 125 -9.31 6.86 3.29
C ILE A 125 -10.14 5.60 3.20
N ILE A 126 -10.15 4.99 2.01
CA ILE A 126 -10.88 3.75 1.77
C ILE A 126 -9.97 2.55 2.00
N TYR A 127 -8.80 2.58 1.36
CA TYR A 127 -7.87 1.46 1.32
C TYR A 127 -6.44 1.94 1.57
N PHE A 128 -5.63 1.12 2.25
CA PHE A 128 -4.21 1.39 2.39
C PHE A 128 -3.34 0.14 2.45
N ASP A 129 -2.12 0.25 1.95
CA ASP A 129 -1.08 -0.77 2.00
C ASP A 129 -0.18 -0.55 3.23
N GLU A 130 -0.40 -1.35 4.28
CA GLU A 130 0.44 -1.30 5.48
C GLU A 130 1.80 -2.00 5.33
N ASN A 131 1.94 -2.82 4.29
CA ASN A 131 3.15 -3.60 4.01
C ASN A 131 4.12 -2.84 3.10
N HIS A 132 3.80 -1.59 2.76
CA HIS A 132 4.55 -0.82 1.79
C HIS A 132 6.03 -0.66 2.19
N GLN A 133 6.34 -0.69 3.50
CA GLN A 133 7.72 -0.63 4.03
C GLN A 133 7.98 -1.41 5.33
N SER A 134 7.04 -2.25 5.80
CA SER A 134 7.12 -2.83 7.15
C SER A 134 7.85 -4.18 7.18
N ASN A 135 8.98 -4.23 7.88
CA ASN A 135 9.52 -5.46 8.45
C ASN A 135 8.80 -5.73 9.79
N TRP A 136 7.47 -5.89 9.78
CA TRP A 136 6.60 -6.15 10.94
C TRP A 136 7.20 -5.75 12.30
N PRO A 137 7.22 -4.45 12.64
CA PRO A 137 7.82 -4.00 13.87
C PRO A 137 7.05 -4.54 15.06
N LYS A 138 7.77 -5.12 16.01
CA LYS A 138 7.19 -5.77 17.20
C LYS A 138 6.58 -4.76 18.18
N SER A 139 6.92 -3.47 18.04
CA SER A 139 6.45 -2.37 18.90
C SER A 139 5.69 -1.32 18.11
N TYR A 140 4.37 -1.36 18.21
CA TYR A 140 3.47 -0.63 17.33
C TYR A 140 3.39 0.91 17.53
N GLN A 141 3.88 1.43 18.66
CA GLN A 141 3.67 2.84 19.05
C GLN A 141 4.90 3.72 18.83
N PHE A 142 6.08 3.12 18.61
CA PHE A 142 7.36 3.84 18.65
C PHE A 142 8.11 3.85 17.31
N GLU A 143 7.46 3.42 16.23
CA GLU A 143 8.08 3.35 14.91
C GLU A 143 7.33 4.16 13.87
N ASN A 144 8.07 4.65 12.87
CA ASN A 144 7.52 5.34 11.73
C ASN A 144 6.98 4.33 10.72
N TRP A 145 5.69 4.45 10.40
CA TRP A 145 5.04 3.66 9.37
C TRP A 145 5.04 4.45 8.07
N LYS A 146 5.54 3.86 6.98
CA LYS A 146 5.35 4.40 5.62
C LYS A 146 4.30 3.58 4.88
N ILE A 147 3.19 4.25 4.56
CA ILE A 147 1.95 3.64 4.05
C ILE A 147 1.49 4.40 2.81
N ILE A 148 0.87 3.68 1.89
CA ILE A 148 0.16 4.26 0.74
C ILE A 148 -1.34 4.08 0.95
N GLY A 149 -2.12 5.16 0.83
CA GLY A 149 -3.57 5.15 0.95
C GLY A 149 -4.26 5.66 -0.31
N LEU A 150 -5.48 5.16 -0.55
CA LEU A 150 -6.41 5.66 -1.56
C LEU A 150 -7.54 6.43 -0.86
N ARG A 151 -7.75 7.67 -1.29
CA ARG A 151 -8.84 8.52 -0.83
C ARG A 151 -10.11 8.33 -1.64
N LEU A 152 -11.22 8.79 -1.08
CA LEU A 152 -12.54 8.82 -1.72
C LEU A 152 -12.57 9.64 -3.01
N ASP A 153 -11.81 10.73 -3.08
CA ASP A 153 -11.62 11.51 -4.32
C ASP A 153 -10.79 10.80 -5.41
N GLY A 154 -10.32 9.58 -5.15
CA GLY A 154 -9.45 8.81 -6.05
C GLY A 154 -7.97 9.21 -5.98
N SER A 155 -7.60 10.19 -5.16
CA SER A 155 -6.21 10.58 -4.99
C SER A 155 -5.46 9.54 -4.14
N VAL A 156 -4.21 9.28 -4.53
CA VAL A 156 -3.30 8.38 -3.80
C VAL A 156 -2.38 9.22 -2.94
N ILE A 157 -2.29 8.88 -1.66
CA ILE A 157 -1.38 9.53 -0.72
C ILE A 157 -0.34 8.56 -0.19
N VAL A 158 0.87 9.07 0.01
CA VAL A 158 1.96 8.35 0.67
C VAL A 158 2.33 9.13 1.91
N ARG A 159 2.25 8.49 3.08
CA ARG A 159 2.56 9.14 4.36
C ARG A 159 3.57 8.32 5.15
N THR A 160 4.47 9.02 5.84
CA THR A 160 5.38 8.44 6.82
C THR A 160 5.15 9.12 8.17
N ARG A 161 4.65 8.39 9.16
CA ARG A 161 4.31 8.97 10.48
C ARG A 161 4.41 7.92 11.59
N LEU A 162 4.71 8.36 12.81
CA LEU A 162 4.67 7.55 14.02
C LEU A 162 3.23 7.13 14.36
N GLY A 163 3.08 5.93 14.94
CA GLY A 163 1.80 5.41 15.42
C GLY A 163 1.05 4.60 14.36
N PHE A 164 -0.13 4.09 14.72
CA PHE A 164 -0.82 3.12 13.88
C PHE A 164 -1.65 3.78 12.77
N PRO A 165 -1.49 3.33 11.51
CA PRO A 165 -2.30 3.79 10.39
C PRO A 165 -3.77 3.36 10.45
N ARG A 166 -4.16 2.52 11.41
CA ARG A 166 -5.58 2.15 11.61
C ARG A 166 -6.38 3.27 12.26
N TYR A 167 -5.74 4.20 12.97
CA TYR A 167 -6.46 5.29 13.62
C TYR A 167 -6.75 6.42 12.65
N TYR A 168 -7.97 6.95 12.72
CA TYR A 168 -8.42 8.15 12.00
C TYR A 168 -7.38 9.28 12.00
N ARG A 169 -6.87 9.63 13.18
CA ARG A 169 -5.91 10.73 13.39
C ARG A 169 -4.55 10.50 12.76
N TRP A 170 -4.25 9.29 12.29
CA TRP A 170 -2.98 9.03 11.61
C TRP A 170 -2.98 9.63 10.20
N TRP A 171 -4.11 9.54 9.50
CA TRP A 171 -4.29 9.99 8.12
C TRP A 171 -4.53 11.49 7.97
N HIS A 172 -5.04 12.11 9.03
CA HIS A 172 -5.48 13.50 9.06
C HIS A 172 -4.71 14.27 10.12
N ASP A 173 -4.41 15.53 9.82
CA ASP A 173 -3.64 16.40 10.69
C ASP A 173 -4.54 17.18 11.69
N ARG A 174 -5.85 16.88 11.70
CA ARG A 174 -6.88 17.48 12.57
C ARG A 174 -7.29 16.53 13.70
#